data_AF-A0A7K3X4R8-F1
#
_entry.id   AF-A0A7K3X4R8-F1
#
_cell.length_a   1.000
_cell.length_b   1.000
_cell.length_c   1.000
_cell.angle_alpha   90.00
_cell.angle_beta   90.00
_cell.angle_gamma   90.00
#
_symmetry.space_group_name_H-M   'P 1'
#
loop_
_entity.id
_entity.type
_entity.pdbx_description
1 polymer ?
#
loop_
_entity_poly.entity_id
_entity_poly.type
_entity_poly.pdbx_seq_one_letter_code
_entity_poly.pdbx_strand_id
1 'polypeptide(L)'
;MTTLRRPQPAPIPLPGARPGRDPGRAIKRGPRRVSAEVVAATQRDRLFDGLVQEVATKGYDNARVTDICRAAGVTRPAFYALFTGKEDAFLAAYRHGIAVVSQLMENAYRDAGPDWPDAARAALRTLLEVLASVPAFARMALVEVDAAGPDARRERDALLTSFRRFFADAGPGPGSGDVDRELLVSTVVGGLHATIRGRVAHGPIEELPALLPVLTYAAIAPFLGPAEATRATRPVNPADGPAAAAPCAEPTGQP
;
A
#
# COMPACT_ATOMS: atom_id res chain seq x y z
N MET A 1 26.51 8.06 -26.05
CA MET A 1 25.10 7.64 -26.22
C MET A 1 24.38 7.91 -24.91
N THR A 2 23.76 9.09 -24.80
CA THR A 2 23.02 9.51 -23.60
C THR A 2 21.65 8.84 -23.64
N THR A 3 21.43 7.86 -22.77
CA THR A 3 20.13 7.21 -22.60
C THR A 3 19.12 8.25 -22.11
N LEU A 4 18.25 8.70 -23.01
CA LEU A 4 17.10 9.53 -22.66
C LEU A 4 16.18 8.71 -21.75
N ARG A 5 16.32 8.90 -20.43
CA ARG A 5 15.41 8.38 -19.41
C ARG A 5 14.02 8.90 -19.77
N ARG A 6 13.13 8.01 -20.23
CA ARG A 6 11.72 8.34 -20.47
C ARG A 6 11.18 9.04 -19.21
N PRO A 7 10.45 10.17 -19.35
CA PRO A 7 9.83 10.81 -18.20
C PRO A 7 8.91 9.79 -17.53
N GLN A 8 9.24 9.44 -16.29
CA GLN A 8 8.41 8.58 -15.46
C GLN A 8 7.07 9.30 -15.25
N PRO A 9 5.91 8.66 -15.51
CA PRO A 9 4.63 9.29 -15.25
C PRO A 9 4.59 9.78 -13.80
N ALA A 10 4.02 10.96 -13.58
CA ALA A 10 3.91 11.53 -12.25
C ALA A 10 3.27 10.49 -11.33
N PRO A 11 3.91 10.17 -10.20
CA PRO A 11 3.53 9.02 -9.42
C PRO A 11 2.14 9.25 -8.81
N ILE A 12 1.25 8.28 -9.00
CA ILE A 12 -0.15 8.34 -8.58
C ILE A 12 -0.18 8.40 -7.04
N PRO A 13 -0.82 9.41 -6.44
CA PRO A 13 -0.81 9.57 -5.00
C PRO A 13 -1.57 8.44 -4.32
N LEU A 14 -1.03 7.94 -3.21
CA LEU A 14 -1.70 6.94 -2.41
C LEU A 14 -2.95 7.58 -1.75
N PRO A 15 -4.12 6.92 -1.75
CA PRO A 15 -5.30 7.42 -1.06
C PRO A 15 -5.02 7.74 0.40
N GLY A 16 -5.41 8.92 0.87
CA GLY A 16 -5.17 9.40 2.22
C GLY A 16 -3.82 10.11 2.42
N ALA A 17 -2.93 10.15 1.42
CA ALA A 17 -1.68 10.89 1.48
C ALA A 17 -1.86 12.41 1.51
N ARG A 18 -3.05 12.89 1.12
CA ARG A 18 -3.40 14.32 1.09
C ARG A 18 -4.73 14.56 1.80
N PRO A 19 -4.99 15.80 2.26
CA PRO A 19 -6.32 16.17 2.73
C PRO A 19 -7.36 16.04 1.61
N GLY A 20 -8.57 15.54 1.92
CA GLY A 20 -9.66 15.44 0.94
C GLY A 20 -10.04 16.78 0.31
N ARG A 21 -9.86 17.89 1.02
CA ARG A 21 -10.07 19.27 0.52
C ARG A 21 -8.81 19.96 0.04
N ASP A 22 -7.78 19.23 -0.38
CA ASP A 22 -6.52 19.78 -0.91
C ASP A 22 -6.79 20.96 -1.89
N PRO A 23 -6.33 22.18 -1.54
CA PRO A 23 -6.48 23.37 -2.38
C PRO A 23 -5.82 23.23 -3.75
N GLY A 24 -4.75 22.43 -3.85
CA GLY A 24 -4.06 22.12 -5.11
C GLY A 24 -4.92 21.35 -6.11
N ARG A 25 -5.98 20.67 -5.63
CA ARG A 25 -6.99 19.98 -6.45
C ARG A 25 -8.30 20.75 -6.58
N ALA A 26 -8.33 22.03 -6.19
CA ALA A 26 -9.54 22.84 -6.32
C ALA A 26 -9.88 23.09 -7.78
N ILE A 27 -11.06 22.63 -8.19
CA ILE A 27 -11.59 22.89 -9.53
C ILE A 27 -11.99 24.38 -9.59
N LYS A 28 -11.12 25.20 -10.19
CA LYS A 28 -11.36 26.65 -10.36
C LYS A 28 -12.51 26.86 -11.35
N ARG A 29 -13.43 27.76 -10.98
CA ARG A 29 -14.47 28.25 -11.90
C ARG A 29 -13.85 29.29 -12.83
N GLY A 30 -13.84 29.02 -14.14
CA GLY A 30 -13.25 29.93 -15.14
C GLY A 30 -13.74 29.68 -16.57
N PRO A 31 -13.39 30.56 -17.53
CA PRO A 31 -13.94 30.54 -18.90
C PRO A 31 -13.58 29.28 -19.68
N ARG A 32 -12.42 28.68 -19.38
CA ARG A 32 -12.05 27.35 -19.88
C ARG A 32 -12.69 26.30 -18.99
N ARG A 33 -13.78 25.69 -19.47
CA ARG A 33 -14.40 24.53 -18.81
C ARG A 33 -13.41 23.36 -18.82
N VAL A 34 -13.03 22.92 -17.63
CA VAL A 34 -12.40 21.61 -17.42
C VAL A 34 -13.37 20.54 -17.92
N SER A 35 -12.88 19.49 -18.60
CA SER A 35 -13.75 18.43 -19.11
C SER A 35 -14.47 17.72 -17.96
N ALA A 36 -15.67 17.18 -18.23
CA ALA A 36 -16.44 16.43 -17.23
C ALA A 36 -15.65 15.24 -16.66
N GLU A 37 -14.83 14.60 -17.49
CA GLU A 37 -13.95 13.49 -17.10
C GLU A 37 -12.88 13.93 -16.09
N VAL A 38 -12.20 15.06 -16.32
CA VAL A 38 -11.18 15.59 -15.39
C VAL A 38 -11.82 16.04 -14.07
N VAL A 39 -13.04 16.61 -14.13
CA VAL A 39 -13.82 16.94 -12.93
C VAL A 39 -14.14 15.67 -12.14
N ALA A 40 -14.64 14.62 -12.80
CA ALA A 40 -14.98 13.34 -12.17
C ALA A 40 -13.74 12.66 -11.56
N ALA A 41 -12.60 12.68 -12.25
CA ALA A 41 -11.34 12.15 -11.73
C ALA A 41 -10.88 12.91 -10.49
N THR A 42 -10.89 14.25 -10.53
CA THR A 42 -10.51 15.08 -9.38
C THR A 42 -11.44 14.85 -8.18
N GLN A 43 -12.74 14.71 -8.41
CA GLN A 43 -13.71 14.38 -7.35
C GLN A 43 -13.47 12.98 -6.78
N ARG A 44 -13.15 12.00 -7.63
CA ARG A 44 -12.81 10.63 -7.21
C ARG A 44 -11.59 10.63 -6.29
N ASP A 45 -10.51 11.29 -6.68
CA ASP A 45 -9.28 11.34 -5.88
C ASP A 45 -9.54 11.97 -4.51
N ARG A 46 -10.31 13.07 -4.47
CA ARG A 46 -10.72 13.72 -3.21
C ARG A 46 -11.60 12.83 -2.34
N LEU A 47 -12.50 12.07 -2.96
CA LEU A 47 -13.34 11.10 -2.26
C LEU A 47 -12.53 9.95 -1.70
N PHE A 48 -11.51 9.46 -2.41
CA PHE A 48 -10.58 8.45 -1.89
C PHE A 48 -9.84 8.97 -0.66
N ASP A 49 -9.27 10.18 -0.73
CA ASP A 49 -8.59 10.79 0.42
C ASP A 49 -9.53 11.01 1.61
N GLY A 50 -10.72 11.57 1.36
CA GLY A 50 -11.73 11.79 2.40
C GLY A 50 -12.23 10.48 3.02
N LEU A 51 -12.41 9.43 2.22
CA LEU A 51 -12.85 8.12 2.67
C LEU A 51 -11.79 7.46 3.56
N VAL A 52 -10.54 7.41 3.09
CA VAL A 52 -9.43 6.80 3.84
C VAL A 52 -9.26 7.45 5.19
N GLN A 53 -9.30 8.79 5.24
CA GLN A 53 -9.13 9.55 6.48
C GLN A 53 -10.30 9.33 7.45
N GLU A 54 -11.55 9.36 6.97
CA GLU A 54 -12.73 9.12 7.80
C GLU A 54 -12.78 7.68 8.34
N VAL A 55 -12.48 6.69 7.48
CA VAL A 55 -12.44 5.28 7.87
C VAL A 55 -11.30 5.00 8.86
N ALA A 56 -10.10 5.55 8.63
CA ALA A 56 -8.99 5.39 9.57
C ALA A 56 -9.31 6.00 10.95
N THR A 57 -10.02 7.14 10.98
CA THR A 57 -10.32 7.85 12.23
C THR A 57 -11.48 7.23 13.00
N LYS A 58 -12.55 6.84 12.32
CA LYS A 58 -13.82 6.42 12.96
C LYS A 58 -14.09 4.91 12.89
N GLY A 59 -13.33 4.20 12.06
CA GLY A 59 -13.62 2.84 11.65
C GLY A 59 -14.64 2.79 10.51
N TYR A 60 -14.65 1.68 9.76
CA TYR A 60 -15.51 1.51 8.59
C TYR A 60 -16.99 1.70 8.94
N ASP A 61 -17.48 1.07 10.02
CA ASP A 61 -18.89 1.08 10.37
C ASP A 61 -19.42 2.49 10.68
N ASN A 62 -18.61 3.31 11.35
CA ASN A 62 -18.99 4.67 11.73
C ASN A 62 -18.73 5.72 10.64
N ALA A 63 -17.94 5.41 9.61
CA ALA A 63 -17.71 6.29 8.48
C ALA A 63 -18.98 6.41 7.62
N ARG A 64 -19.67 7.56 7.68
CA ARG A 64 -20.90 7.82 6.92
C ARG A 64 -20.58 8.48 5.58
N VAL A 65 -21.35 8.18 4.54
CA VAL A 65 -21.23 8.84 3.21
C VAL A 65 -21.27 10.37 3.34
N THR A 66 -22.08 10.90 4.24
CA THR A 66 -22.15 12.36 4.51
C THR A 66 -20.85 12.93 5.05
N ASP A 67 -20.17 12.19 5.93
CA ASP A 67 -18.91 12.61 6.53
C ASP A 67 -17.77 12.53 5.50
N ILE A 68 -17.73 11.46 4.70
CA ILE A 68 -16.81 11.29 3.58
C ILE A 68 -16.96 12.44 2.57
N CYS A 69 -18.20 12.73 2.16
CA CYS A 69 -18.51 13.85 1.27
C CYS A 69 -18.01 15.19 1.85
N ARG A 70 -18.24 15.42 3.15
CA ARG A 70 -17.75 16.60 3.85
C ARG A 70 -16.22 16.66 3.85
N ALA A 71 -15.54 15.57 4.20
CA ALA A 71 -14.07 15.49 4.23
C ALA A 71 -13.44 15.69 2.84
N ALA A 72 -14.10 15.24 1.78
CA ALA A 72 -13.66 15.41 0.39
C ALA A 72 -14.05 16.78 -0.22
N GLY A 73 -14.98 17.51 0.39
CA GLY A 73 -15.57 18.71 -0.22
C GLY A 73 -16.39 18.40 -1.49
N VAL A 74 -16.99 17.21 -1.54
CA VAL A 74 -17.82 16.72 -2.65
C VAL A 74 -19.27 16.60 -2.18
N THR A 75 -20.24 16.92 -3.04
CA THR A 75 -21.66 16.84 -2.70
C THR A 75 -22.17 15.40 -2.76
N ARG A 76 -23.24 15.08 -2.02
CA ARG A 76 -23.85 13.73 -2.08
C ARG A 76 -24.29 13.33 -3.50
N PRO A 77 -24.94 14.20 -4.30
CA PRO A 77 -25.27 13.83 -5.68
C PRO A 77 -24.03 13.51 -6.53
N ALA A 78 -22.92 14.24 -6.34
CA ALA A 78 -21.68 13.94 -7.04
C ALA A 78 -21.03 12.62 -6.56
N PHE A 79 -21.14 12.29 -5.27
CA PHE A 79 -20.73 10.97 -4.76
C PHE A 79 -21.52 9.85 -5.45
N TYR A 80 -22.85 9.95 -5.48
CA TYR A 80 -23.70 8.92 -6.08
C TYR A 80 -23.64 8.86 -7.62
N ALA A 81 -23.06 9.87 -8.26
CA ALA A 81 -22.70 9.81 -9.68
C ALA A 81 -21.45 8.96 -9.95
N LEU A 82 -20.62 8.70 -8.92
CA LEU A 82 -19.38 7.92 -9.03
C LEU A 82 -19.47 6.55 -8.37
N PHE A 83 -20.26 6.43 -7.29
CA PHE A 83 -20.33 5.23 -6.47
C PHE A 83 -21.76 4.88 -6.09
N THR A 84 -22.08 3.59 -6.07
CA THR A 84 -23.39 3.08 -5.65
C THR A 84 -23.59 3.15 -4.14
N GLY A 85 -22.50 3.21 -3.36
CA GLY A 85 -22.54 3.28 -1.91
C GLY A 85 -21.16 3.35 -1.26
N LYS A 86 -21.13 3.27 0.08
CA LYS A 86 -19.89 3.31 0.88
C LYS A 86 -18.95 2.15 0.54
N GLU A 87 -19.50 0.94 0.42
CA GLU A 87 -18.73 -0.27 0.13
C GLU A 87 -18.05 -0.19 -1.23
N ASP A 88 -18.78 0.22 -2.27
CA ASP A 88 -18.25 0.45 -3.63
C ASP A 88 -17.13 1.50 -3.64
N ALA A 89 -17.34 2.63 -2.95
CA ALA A 89 -16.30 3.65 -2.78
C ALA A 89 -15.07 3.14 -2.02
N PHE A 90 -15.27 2.31 -0.99
CA PHE A 90 -14.19 1.69 -0.21
C PHE A 90 -13.36 0.74 -1.08
N LEU A 91 -14.01 -0.18 -1.81
CA LEU A 91 -13.33 -1.14 -2.69
C LEU A 91 -12.58 -0.41 -3.81
N ALA A 92 -13.16 0.65 -4.38
CA ALA A 92 -12.48 1.46 -5.38
C ALA A 92 -11.21 2.12 -4.82
N ALA A 93 -11.28 2.71 -3.62
CA ALA A 93 -10.12 3.30 -2.95
C ALA A 93 -9.07 2.24 -2.58
N TYR A 94 -9.51 1.09 -2.08
CA TYR A 94 -8.66 -0.05 -1.72
C TYR A 94 -7.88 -0.56 -2.94
N ARG A 95 -8.57 -0.91 -4.03
CA ARG A 95 -7.94 -1.36 -5.28
C ARG A 95 -6.93 -0.34 -5.82
N HIS A 96 -7.30 0.93 -5.81
CA HIS A 96 -6.43 2.00 -6.29
C HIS A 96 -5.14 2.06 -5.46
N GLY A 97 -5.25 2.10 -4.13
CA GLY A 97 -4.07 2.17 -3.28
C GLY A 97 -3.22 0.91 -3.33
N ILE A 98 -3.84 -0.28 -3.36
CA ILE A 98 -3.13 -1.55 -3.49
C ILE A 98 -2.37 -1.63 -4.83
N ALA A 99 -2.94 -1.14 -5.92
CA ALA A 99 -2.24 -1.07 -7.21
C ALA A 99 -0.99 -0.18 -7.14
N VAL A 100 -1.09 0.99 -6.48
CA VAL A 100 0.06 1.88 -6.27
C VAL A 100 1.15 1.20 -5.45
N VAL A 101 0.80 0.61 -4.29
CA VAL A 101 1.78 -0.07 -3.42
C VAL A 101 2.42 -1.26 -4.13
N SER A 102 1.62 -2.07 -4.82
CA SER A 102 2.10 -3.24 -5.56
C SER A 102 3.11 -2.86 -6.64
N GLN A 103 2.84 -1.77 -7.38
CA GLN A 103 3.76 -1.27 -8.40
C GLN A 103 5.08 -0.78 -7.80
N LEU A 104 5.04 -0.09 -6.65
CA LEU A 104 6.25 0.36 -5.95
C LEU A 104 7.09 -0.83 -5.49
N MET A 105 6.46 -1.86 -4.91
CA MET A 105 7.14 -3.09 -4.50
C MET A 105 7.77 -3.83 -5.69
N GLU A 106 7.04 -3.95 -6.81
CA GLU A 106 7.55 -4.60 -8.03
C GLU A 106 8.75 -3.87 -8.62
N ASN A 107 8.74 -2.53 -8.60
CA ASN A 107 9.88 -1.73 -9.06
C ASN A 107 11.08 -1.94 -8.13
N ALA A 108 10.89 -1.86 -6.81
CA ALA A 108 11.96 -2.08 -5.84
C ALA A 108 12.57 -3.49 -5.93
N TYR A 109 11.73 -4.52 -6.14
CA TYR A 109 12.19 -5.89 -6.36
C TYR A 109 13.08 -5.98 -7.61
N ARG A 110 12.62 -5.41 -8.73
CA ARG A 110 13.35 -5.45 -10.01
C ARG A 110 14.67 -4.68 -9.96
N ASP A 111 14.66 -3.51 -9.33
CA ASP A 111 15.81 -2.60 -9.29
C ASP A 111 16.94 -3.09 -8.37
N ALA A 112 16.61 -3.93 -7.37
CA ALA A 112 17.58 -4.56 -6.49
C ALA A 112 18.46 -5.63 -7.19
N GLY A 113 18.06 -6.10 -8.37
CA GLY A 113 18.84 -7.05 -9.17
C GLY A 113 18.45 -8.52 -8.95
N PRO A 114 19.31 -9.46 -9.38
CA PRO A 114 18.93 -10.87 -9.51
C PRO A 114 19.01 -11.69 -8.21
N ASP A 115 19.62 -11.15 -7.15
CA ASP A 115 19.70 -11.86 -5.87
C ASP A 115 18.34 -11.80 -5.15
N TRP A 116 17.66 -12.94 -5.09
CA TRP A 116 16.29 -13.01 -4.53
C TRP A 116 16.18 -12.49 -3.08
N PRO A 117 17.08 -12.83 -2.14
CA PRO A 117 17.09 -12.26 -0.79
C PRO A 117 17.08 -10.73 -0.76
N ASP A 118 17.99 -10.11 -1.52
CA ASP A 118 18.07 -8.65 -1.61
C ASP A 118 16.83 -8.05 -2.31
N ALA A 119 16.32 -8.67 -3.37
CA ALA A 119 15.13 -8.23 -4.08
C ALA A 119 13.85 -8.32 -3.23
N ALA A 120 13.64 -9.44 -2.53
CA ALA A 120 12.52 -9.64 -1.62
C ALA A 120 12.58 -8.66 -0.43
N ARG A 121 13.77 -8.44 0.13
CA ARG A 121 14.01 -7.43 1.16
C ARG A 121 13.68 -6.02 0.66
N ALA A 122 14.09 -5.66 -0.55
CA ALA A 122 13.82 -4.35 -1.12
C ALA A 122 12.31 -4.10 -1.27
N ALA A 123 11.56 -5.08 -1.79
CA ALA A 123 10.11 -5.01 -1.91
C ALA A 123 9.41 -4.86 -0.54
N LEU A 124 9.83 -5.66 0.46
CA LEU A 124 9.29 -5.62 1.80
C LEU A 124 9.60 -4.30 2.51
N ARG A 125 10.82 -3.76 2.36
CA ARG A 125 11.17 -2.44 2.86
C ARG A 125 10.27 -1.36 2.26
N THR A 126 10.09 -1.36 0.94
CA THR A 126 9.19 -0.41 0.25
C THR A 126 7.76 -0.50 0.76
N LEU A 127 7.23 -1.70 1.01
CA LEU A 127 5.91 -1.87 1.61
C LEU A 127 5.83 -1.18 2.98
N LEU A 128 6.79 -1.46 3.87
CA LEU A 128 6.79 -0.92 5.24
C LEU A 128 6.94 0.60 5.26
N GLU A 129 7.83 1.15 4.43
CA GLU A 129 8.06 2.60 4.33
C GLU A 129 6.83 3.34 3.77
N VAL A 130 6.19 2.79 2.73
CA VAL A 130 4.99 3.38 2.15
C VAL A 130 3.83 3.37 3.15
N LEU A 131 3.60 2.25 3.84
CA LEU A 131 2.56 2.16 4.88
C LEU A 131 2.82 3.10 6.06
N ALA A 132 4.08 3.24 6.48
CA ALA A 132 4.47 4.19 7.52
C ALA A 132 4.25 5.65 7.10
N SER A 133 4.48 5.98 5.81
CA SER A 133 4.31 7.33 5.29
C SER A 133 2.85 7.78 5.15
N VAL A 134 1.89 6.83 5.11
CA VAL A 134 0.45 7.13 5.03
C VAL A 134 -0.33 6.24 6.01
N PRO A 135 -0.29 6.55 7.32
CA PRO A 135 -0.89 5.71 8.35
C PRO A 135 -2.40 5.49 8.17
N ALA A 136 -3.11 6.48 7.65
CA ALA A 136 -4.54 6.37 7.37
C ALA A 136 -4.83 5.28 6.32
N PHE A 137 -4.02 5.19 5.26
CA PHE A 137 -4.13 4.13 4.27
C PHE A 137 -3.80 2.77 4.87
N ALA A 138 -2.71 2.68 5.64
CA ALA A 138 -2.30 1.44 6.29
C ALA A 138 -3.42 0.88 7.19
N ARG A 139 -4.04 1.73 8.01
CA ARG A 139 -5.16 1.36 8.88
C ARG A 139 -6.38 0.90 8.06
N MET A 140 -6.76 1.65 7.03
CA MET A 140 -7.87 1.28 6.17
C MET A 140 -7.64 -0.08 5.50
N ALA A 141 -6.45 -0.27 4.91
CA ALA A 141 -6.15 -1.43 4.07
C ALA A 141 -5.90 -2.73 4.88
N LEU A 142 -5.36 -2.64 6.10
CA LEU A 142 -4.97 -3.82 6.89
C LEU A 142 -5.95 -4.16 8.02
N VAL A 143 -6.66 -3.15 8.56
CA VAL A 143 -7.55 -3.32 9.72
C VAL A 143 -9.01 -3.19 9.31
N GLU A 144 -9.38 -2.06 8.72
CA GLU A 144 -10.78 -1.73 8.45
C GLU A 144 -11.38 -2.53 7.28
N VAL A 145 -10.53 -3.11 6.42
CA VAL A 145 -10.94 -4.03 5.34
C VAL A 145 -11.76 -5.23 5.85
N ASP A 146 -11.53 -5.66 7.10
CA ASP A 146 -12.24 -6.80 7.69
C ASP A 146 -13.72 -6.49 7.99
N ALA A 147 -13.99 -5.23 8.37
CA ALA A 147 -15.32 -4.71 8.64
C ALA A 147 -16.07 -4.28 7.37
N ALA A 148 -15.35 -4.09 6.25
CA ALA A 148 -15.92 -3.54 5.02
C ALA A 148 -16.91 -4.47 4.28
N GLY A 149 -16.92 -5.76 4.59
CA GLY A 149 -17.86 -6.74 4.03
C GLY A 149 -17.18 -7.99 3.46
N PRO A 150 -17.95 -8.97 2.97
CA PRO A 150 -17.40 -10.20 2.39
C PRO A 150 -16.58 -9.94 1.12
N ASP A 151 -16.93 -8.92 0.34
CA ASP A 151 -16.25 -8.58 -0.92
C ASP A 151 -14.86 -8.00 -0.65
N ALA A 152 -14.76 -7.11 0.34
CA ALA A 152 -13.49 -6.57 0.81
C ALA A 152 -12.55 -7.66 1.35
N ARG A 153 -13.08 -8.64 2.10
CA ARG A 153 -12.29 -9.79 2.57
C ARG A 153 -11.77 -10.64 1.40
N ARG A 154 -12.59 -10.88 0.36
CA ARG A 154 -12.14 -11.60 -0.85
C ARG A 154 -11.03 -10.86 -1.57
N GLU A 155 -11.08 -9.53 -1.65
CA GLU A 155 -10.00 -8.74 -2.26
C GLU A 155 -8.72 -8.74 -1.45
N ARG A 156 -8.81 -8.69 -0.12
CA ARG A 156 -7.66 -8.91 0.75
C ARG A 156 -7.03 -10.28 0.51
N ASP A 157 -7.83 -11.34 0.44
CA ASP A 157 -7.32 -12.70 0.23
C ASP A 157 -6.68 -12.87 -1.16
N ALA A 158 -7.29 -12.27 -2.19
CA ALA A 158 -6.72 -12.21 -3.54
C ALA A 158 -5.38 -11.44 -3.57
N LEU A 159 -5.29 -10.33 -2.84
CA LEU A 159 -4.05 -9.55 -2.70
C LEU A 159 -2.95 -10.39 -2.05
N LEU A 160 -3.24 -11.05 -0.92
CA LEU A 160 -2.26 -11.92 -0.26
C LEU A 160 -1.78 -13.05 -1.19
N THR A 161 -2.70 -13.64 -1.95
CA THR A 161 -2.34 -14.65 -2.96
C THR A 161 -1.40 -14.07 -4.02
N SER A 162 -1.62 -12.82 -4.45
CA SER A 162 -0.78 -12.18 -5.48
C SER A 162 0.67 -11.96 -5.03
N PHE A 163 0.93 -11.80 -3.72
CA PHE A 163 2.28 -11.62 -3.19
C PHE A 163 3.17 -12.86 -3.32
N ARG A 164 2.60 -14.04 -3.60
CA ARG A 164 3.37 -15.26 -3.92
C ARG A 164 4.35 -15.06 -5.08
N ARG A 165 4.07 -14.13 -5.99
CA ARG A 165 4.96 -13.80 -7.11
C ARG A 165 6.36 -13.33 -6.69
N PHE A 166 6.51 -12.75 -5.48
CA PHE A 166 7.81 -12.32 -4.94
C PHE A 166 8.67 -13.50 -4.46
N PHE A 167 8.14 -14.72 -4.49
CA PHE A 167 8.84 -15.97 -4.14
C PHE A 167 9.13 -16.85 -5.35
N ALA A 168 8.91 -16.35 -6.59
CA ALA A 168 9.13 -17.12 -7.81
C ALA A 168 10.58 -17.60 -7.94
N ASP A 169 11.53 -16.73 -7.58
CA ASP A 169 12.97 -17.02 -7.61
C ASP A 169 13.52 -17.51 -6.27
N ALA A 170 12.64 -17.77 -5.29
CA ALA A 170 13.08 -18.31 -4.00
C ALA A 170 13.72 -19.69 -4.21
N GLY A 171 14.83 -19.95 -3.52
CA GLY A 171 15.47 -21.27 -3.51
C GLY A 171 14.50 -22.40 -3.15
N PRO A 172 14.89 -23.67 -3.35
CA PRO A 172 13.97 -24.81 -3.28
C PRO A 172 13.23 -24.96 -1.94
N GLY A 173 13.71 -24.35 -0.85
CA GLY A 173 13.22 -24.67 0.50
C GLY A 173 14.20 -25.58 1.23
N PRO A 174 13.92 -25.95 2.49
CA PRO A 174 14.58 -27.11 3.10
C PRO A 174 14.51 -28.30 2.15
N GLY A 175 15.62 -29.04 2.06
CA GLY A 175 15.74 -30.19 1.18
C GLY A 175 14.59 -31.17 1.37
N SER A 176 13.79 -31.32 0.31
CA SER A 176 12.80 -32.37 0.04
C SER A 176 12.30 -33.19 1.25
N GLY A 177 11.15 -32.79 1.79
CA GLY A 177 10.28 -33.58 2.67
C GLY A 177 8.81 -33.31 2.34
N ASP A 178 7.88 -33.73 3.21
CA ASP A 178 6.40 -33.58 3.08
C ASP A 178 5.86 -32.12 3.08
N VAL A 179 6.73 -31.11 3.00
CA VAL A 179 6.32 -29.70 3.08
C VAL A 179 5.92 -29.19 1.71
N ASP A 180 4.62 -28.96 1.52
CA ASP A 180 4.08 -28.30 0.34
C ASP A 180 4.62 -26.87 0.23
N ARG A 181 5.36 -26.61 -0.86
CA ARG A 181 5.99 -25.31 -1.12
C ARG A 181 4.98 -24.17 -1.22
N GLU A 182 3.84 -24.39 -1.85
CA GLU A 182 2.82 -23.35 -2.01
C GLU A 182 2.11 -23.04 -0.70
N LEU A 183 1.87 -24.05 0.13
CA LEU A 183 1.41 -23.85 1.50
C LEU A 183 2.48 -23.15 2.36
N LEU A 184 3.77 -23.46 2.17
CA LEU A 184 4.86 -22.77 2.86
C LEU A 184 4.91 -21.27 2.49
N VAL A 185 4.88 -20.93 1.19
CA VAL A 185 4.82 -19.53 0.74
C VAL A 185 3.57 -18.85 1.31
N SER A 186 2.41 -19.50 1.26
CA SER A 186 1.16 -18.95 1.80
C SER A 186 1.24 -18.71 3.31
N THR A 187 1.91 -19.61 4.04
CA THR A 187 2.16 -19.49 5.49
C THR A 187 3.06 -18.30 5.79
N VAL A 188 4.14 -18.12 5.03
CA VAL A 188 5.05 -16.97 5.17
C VAL A 188 4.33 -15.66 4.88
N VAL A 189 3.62 -15.57 3.74
CA VAL A 189 2.87 -14.36 3.37
C VAL A 189 1.80 -14.02 4.41
N GLY A 190 1.05 -15.03 4.88
CA GLY A 190 0.05 -14.87 5.93
C GLY A 190 0.66 -14.38 7.25
N GLY A 191 1.79 -14.94 7.68
CA GLY A 191 2.51 -14.54 8.88
C GLY A 191 3.06 -13.11 8.82
N LEU A 192 3.63 -12.72 7.67
CA LEU A 192 4.07 -11.35 7.40
C LEU A 192 2.89 -10.38 7.49
N HIS A 193 1.79 -10.67 6.79
CA HIS A 193 0.58 -9.85 6.82
C HIS A 193 0.01 -9.71 8.24
N ALA A 194 -0.11 -10.82 8.98
CA ALA A 194 -0.61 -10.80 10.35
C ALA A 194 0.27 -9.95 11.29
N THR A 195 1.59 -10.02 11.12
CA THR A 195 2.55 -9.22 11.91
C THR A 195 2.42 -7.73 11.61
N ILE A 196 2.36 -7.35 10.33
CA ILE A 196 2.20 -5.95 9.91
C ILE A 196 0.83 -5.42 10.37
N ARG A 197 -0.26 -6.17 10.14
CA ARG A 197 -1.61 -5.83 10.61
C ARG A 197 -1.65 -5.65 12.13
N GLY A 198 -1.02 -6.54 12.89
CA GLY A 198 -0.94 -6.45 14.36
C GLY A 198 -0.26 -5.16 14.81
N ARG A 199 0.84 -4.77 14.15
CA ARG A 199 1.52 -3.49 14.43
C ARG A 199 0.63 -2.29 14.08
N VAL A 200 -0.06 -2.31 12.96
CA VAL A 200 -0.98 -1.22 12.55
C VAL A 200 -2.20 -1.10 13.47
N ALA A 201 -2.71 -2.22 13.98
CA ALA A 201 -3.88 -2.23 14.85
C ALA A 201 -3.58 -1.73 16.27
N HIS A 202 -2.37 -2.00 16.78
CA HIS A 202 -2.08 -1.87 18.22
C HIS A 202 -0.82 -1.06 18.57
N GLY A 203 -0.01 -0.65 17.59
CA GLY A 203 1.25 0.03 17.82
C GLY A 203 1.47 1.24 16.91
N PRO A 204 2.61 1.94 17.07
CA PRO A 204 2.97 3.07 16.23
C PRO A 204 3.20 2.61 14.79
N ILE A 205 2.44 3.20 13.85
CA ILE A 205 2.48 2.85 12.42
C ILE A 205 3.76 3.39 11.78
N GLU A 206 4.26 4.52 12.28
CA GLU A 206 5.52 5.13 11.90
C GLU A 206 6.74 4.24 12.18
N GLU A 207 6.63 3.28 13.09
CA GLU A 207 7.68 2.31 13.41
C GLU A 207 7.60 1.02 12.58
N LEU A 208 6.68 0.93 11.60
CA LEU A 208 6.63 -0.21 10.68
C LEU A 208 8.00 -0.54 10.03
N PRO A 209 8.84 0.42 9.62
CA PRO A 209 10.15 0.11 9.04
C PRO A 209 11.07 -0.67 9.99
N ALA A 210 10.88 -0.55 11.32
CA ALA A 210 11.63 -1.33 12.30
C ALA A 210 11.31 -2.84 12.27
N LEU A 211 10.22 -3.25 11.63
CA LEU A 211 9.89 -4.67 11.40
C LEU A 211 10.74 -5.31 10.30
N LEU A 212 11.45 -4.52 9.48
CA LEU A 212 12.16 -5.04 8.31
C LEU A 212 13.09 -6.22 8.65
N PRO A 213 13.96 -6.16 9.67
CA PRO A 213 14.87 -7.27 9.96
C PRO A 213 14.13 -8.58 10.26
N VAL A 214 13.11 -8.55 11.14
CA VAL A 214 12.40 -9.78 11.53
C VAL A 214 11.55 -10.34 10.38
N LEU A 215 10.93 -9.48 9.58
CA LEU A 215 10.11 -9.90 8.44
C LEU A 215 10.97 -10.41 7.28
N THR A 216 12.13 -9.80 7.03
CA THR A 216 13.12 -10.31 6.07
C THR A 216 13.65 -11.67 6.50
N TYR A 217 14.01 -11.82 7.78
CA TYR A 217 14.43 -13.12 8.31
C TYR A 217 13.35 -14.20 8.10
N ALA A 218 12.10 -13.90 8.51
CA ALA A 218 10.98 -14.82 8.37
C ALA A 218 10.64 -15.15 6.91
N ALA A 219 10.84 -14.22 5.99
CA ALA A 219 10.62 -14.44 4.56
C ALA A 219 11.66 -15.36 3.92
N ILE A 220 12.93 -15.31 4.38
CA ILE A 220 14.07 -15.95 3.71
C ILE A 220 14.46 -17.27 4.37
N ALA A 221 14.41 -17.35 5.70
CA ALA A 221 14.87 -18.51 6.45
C ALA A 221 14.22 -19.84 5.99
N PRO A 222 12.91 -19.88 5.64
CA PRO A 222 12.29 -21.10 5.14
C PRO A 222 12.79 -21.55 3.76
N PHE A 223 13.52 -20.73 3.01
CA PHE A 223 13.94 -21.04 1.65
C PHE A 223 15.44 -21.27 1.50
N LEU A 224 16.24 -20.50 2.23
CA LEU A 224 17.71 -20.52 2.13
C LEU A 224 18.40 -20.80 3.47
N GLY A 225 17.63 -21.05 4.53
CA GLY A 225 18.14 -21.34 5.85
C GLY A 225 18.52 -20.10 6.67
N PRO A 226 18.82 -20.29 7.97
CA PRO A 226 19.01 -19.20 8.92
C PRO A 226 20.27 -18.35 8.67
N ALA A 227 21.33 -18.94 8.12
CA ALA A 227 22.57 -18.22 7.81
C ALA A 227 22.35 -17.17 6.71
N GLU A 228 21.64 -17.55 5.65
CA GLU A 228 21.29 -16.64 4.57
C GLU A 228 20.30 -15.57 5.03
N ALA A 229 19.28 -15.97 5.79
CA ALA A 229 18.30 -15.05 6.36
C ALA A 229 18.98 -13.97 7.22
N THR A 230 19.95 -14.35 8.07
CA THR A 230 20.72 -13.42 8.90
C THR A 230 21.56 -12.45 8.07
N ARG A 231 22.13 -12.91 6.95
CA ARG A 231 22.87 -12.02 6.02
C ARG A 231 21.94 -11.00 5.39
N ALA A 232 20.74 -11.43 4.98
CA ALA A 232 19.74 -10.57 4.40
C ALA A 232 19.18 -9.54 5.40
N THR A 233 19.25 -9.79 6.72
CA THR A 233 18.88 -8.77 7.74
C THR A 233 19.92 -7.65 7.90
N ARG A 234 20.87 -7.50 6.97
CA ARG A 234 21.85 -6.41 6.98
C ARG A 234 21.17 -5.04 7.17
N PRO A 235 21.83 -4.07 7.83
CA PRO A 235 21.30 -2.71 7.94
C PRO A 235 21.01 -2.09 6.57
N VAL A 236 20.02 -1.19 6.50
CA VAL A 236 19.76 -0.41 5.29
C VAL A 236 20.96 0.49 5.01
N ASN A 237 21.52 0.40 3.81
CA ASN A 237 22.66 1.20 3.37
C ASN A 237 22.18 2.22 2.31
N PRO A 238 22.79 3.42 2.21
CA PRO A 238 22.59 4.34 1.08
C PRO A 238 22.59 3.70 -0.32
N ALA A 239 23.37 2.63 -0.53
CA ALA A 239 23.41 1.88 -1.79
C ALA A 239 22.11 1.12 -2.11
N ASP A 240 21.25 0.86 -1.13
CA ASP A 240 19.96 0.18 -1.32
C ASP A 240 18.91 1.10 -1.97
N GLY A 241 19.27 2.35 -2.33
CA GLY A 241 18.37 3.34 -2.89
C GLY A 241 17.60 4.15 -1.83
N PRO A 242 16.95 5.26 -2.23
CA PRO A 242 16.24 6.14 -1.30
C PRO A 242 15.06 5.44 -0.64
N ALA A 243 14.71 5.88 0.57
CA ALA A 243 13.49 5.46 1.24
C ALA A 243 12.27 5.75 0.35
N ALA A 244 11.41 4.76 0.17
CA ALA A 244 10.21 4.87 -0.63
C ALA A 244 9.08 5.49 0.22
N ALA A 245 8.88 6.80 0.07
CA ALA A 245 7.67 7.45 0.56
C ALA A 245 6.54 7.35 -0.47
N ALA A 246 5.29 7.32 -0.01
CA ALA A 246 4.15 7.46 -0.91
C ALA A 246 4.28 8.77 -1.70
N PRO A 247 4.00 8.75 -3.01
CA PRO A 247 4.11 9.96 -3.80
C PRO A 247 3.07 10.96 -3.32
N CYS A 248 3.54 12.16 -2.95
CA CYS A 248 2.75 13.25 -2.37
C CYS A 248 2.39 13.13 -0.87
N ALA A 249 2.97 12.19 -0.12
CA ALA A 249 3.05 12.39 1.33
C ALA A 249 3.98 13.59 1.57
N GLU A 250 3.48 14.67 2.19
CA GLU A 250 4.38 15.72 2.66
C GLU A 250 5.33 15.09 3.70
N PRO A 251 6.64 15.38 3.65
CA PRO A 251 7.53 14.93 4.72
C PRO A 251 6.97 15.51 6.01
N THR A 252 6.62 14.64 6.97
CA THR A 252 6.17 15.04 8.31
C THR A 252 7.17 16.05 8.85
N GLY A 253 6.78 17.33 8.86
CA GLY A 253 7.60 18.40 9.37
C GLY A 253 7.91 18.13 10.83
N GLN A 254 9.20 18.10 11.15
CA GLN A 254 9.67 18.31 12.51
C GLN A 254 9.17 19.67 13.01
N PRO A 255 8.88 19.79 14.32
CA PRO A 255 8.23 20.95 14.93
C PRO A 255 8.98 22.27 14.72
#